data_AF-A0A2A4KHD6-F1
#
_entry.id   AF-A0A2A4KHD6-F1
#
_cell.length_a   1.000
_cell.length_b   1.000
_cell.length_c   1.000
_cell.angle_alpha   90.00
_cell.angle_beta   90.00
_cell.angle_gamma   90.00
#
_symmetry.space_group_name_H-M   'P 1'
#
loop_
_entity.id
_entity.type
_entity.pdbx_description
1 polymer ?
#
loop_
_entity_poly.entity_id
_entity_poly.type
_entity_poly.pdbx_seq_one_letter_code
_entity_poly.pdbx_strand_id
1 'polypeptide(L)'
;MAAHDALVEHLSVDVRASLRLFAFYLANGTLDLDLLDRFDYRSTVLHSGSSLEQVFAIYSNVLQVDADGMVLNDGEAQYRVAQWVRVCCDPSYRVEPPFEDWEMELHL
;
A
#
# COMPACT_ATOMS: atom_id res chain seq x y z
N MET A 1 -9.31 1.62 41.77
CA MET A 1 -8.19 1.30 40.86
C MET A 1 -8.82 0.97 39.53
N ALA A 2 -8.59 1.82 38.54
CA ALA A 2 -9.51 2.13 37.46
C ALA A 2 -9.74 0.98 36.47
N ALA A 3 -11.02 0.75 36.15
CA ALA A 3 -11.47 0.06 34.96
C ALA A 3 -11.33 1.01 33.75
N HIS A 4 -10.09 1.34 33.38
CA HIS A 4 -9.80 2.21 32.22
C HIS A 4 -9.08 1.49 31.06
N ASP A 5 -8.62 0.25 31.25
CA ASP A 5 -7.95 -0.52 30.19
C ASP A 5 -8.87 -1.56 29.53
N ALA A 6 -10.10 -1.16 29.20
CA ALA A 6 -10.95 -1.95 28.31
C ALA A 6 -10.74 -1.49 26.86
N LEU A 7 -10.01 -2.31 26.09
CA LEU A 7 -10.07 -2.44 24.63
C LEU A 7 -9.55 -1.26 23.79
N VAL A 8 -8.28 -0.87 23.96
CA VAL A 8 -7.54 -0.23 22.85
C VAL A 8 -6.74 -1.32 22.13
N GLU A 9 -7.32 -1.88 21.08
CA GLU A 9 -6.61 -2.78 20.17
C GLU A 9 -5.92 -1.95 19.08
N HIS A 10 -4.61 -1.80 19.20
CA HIS A 10 -3.79 -1.28 18.11
C HIS A 10 -3.62 -2.36 17.02
N LEU A 11 -3.38 -1.95 15.77
CA LEU A 11 -2.89 -2.87 14.72
C LEU A 11 -1.71 -3.68 15.25
N SER A 12 -1.56 -4.94 14.85
CA SER A 12 -0.45 -5.79 15.31
C SER A 12 0.92 -5.16 15.04
N VAL A 13 1.95 -5.61 15.77
CA VAL A 13 3.33 -5.15 15.53
C VAL A 13 3.72 -5.34 14.06
N ASP A 14 3.31 -6.47 13.47
CA ASP A 14 3.68 -6.85 12.13
C ASP A 14 3.00 -5.98 11.06
N VAL A 15 1.71 -5.71 11.21
CA VAL A 15 0.97 -4.77 10.34
C VAL A 15 1.57 -3.37 10.44
N ARG A 16 1.89 -2.89 11.64
CA ARG A 16 2.54 -1.58 11.81
C ARG A 16 3.93 -1.53 11.18
N ALA A 17 4.71 -2.61 11.29
CA ALA A 17 6.03 -2.71 10.68
C ALA A 17 5.94 -2.72 9.15
N SER A 18 4.99 -3.46 8.61
CA SER A 18 4.67 -3.56 7.19
C SER A 18 4.25 -2.20 6.61
N LEU A 19 3.28 -1.51 7.23
CA LEU A 19 2.87 -0.15 6.83
C LEU A 19 4.03 0.85 6.86
N ARG A 20 4.87 0.80 7.90
CA ARG A 20 6.05 1.65 8.02
C ARG A 20 7.05 1.40 6.89
N LEU A 21 7.30 0.14 6.54
CA LEU A 21 8.21 -0.22 5.45
C LEU A 21 7.64 0.18 4.09
N PHE A 22 6.36 -0.07 3.83
CA PHE A 22 5.69 0.39 2.63
C PHE A 22 5.82 1.92 2.45
N ALA A 23 5.49 2.69 3.48
CA ALA A 23 5.62 4.15 3.45
C ALA A 23 7.09 4.58 3.23
N PHE A 24 8.05 3.87 3.82
CA PHE A 24 9.47 4.10 3.59
C PHE A 24 9.85 3.89 2.12
N TYR A 25 9.48 2.77 1.50
CA TYR A 25 9.80 2.50 0.10
C TYR A 25 9.12 3.48 -0.85
N LEU A 26 7.85 3.80 -0.61
CA LEU A 26 7.10 4.78 -1.38
C LEU A 26 7.77 6.16 -1.37
N ALA A 27 8.11 6.67 -0.18
CA ALA A 27 8.71 8.00 -0.03
C ALA A 27 10.15 8.07 -0.58
N ASN A 28 10.91 6.97 -0.50
CA ASN A 28 12.29 6.92 -1.00
C ASN A 28 12.38 6.64 -2.51
N GLY A 29 11.28 6.32 -3.19
CA GLY A 29 11.31 6.00 -4.63
C GLY A 29 11.86 4.61 -4.90
N THR A 30 11.70 3.69 -3.95
CA THR A 30 12.27 2.34 -3.97
C THR A 30 11.21 1.24 -3.86
N LEU A 31 9.94 1.58 -4.10
CA LEU A 31 8.86 0.60 -4.25
C LEU A 31 9.09 -0.17 -5.55
N ASP A 32 9.11 -1.50 -5.47
CA ASP A 32 9.22 -2.44 -6.60
C ASP A 32 10.18 -1.95 -7.71
N LEU A 33 11.48 -2.04 -7.44
CA LEU A 33 12.51 -1.54 -8.37
C LEU A 33 12.49 -2.26 -9.71
N ASP A 34 12.05 -3.53 -9.76
CA ASP A 34 11.96 -4.27 -11.01
C ASP A 34 10.92 -3.65 -11.97
N LEU A 35 9.83 -3.08 -11.43
CA LEU A 35 8.80 -2.42 -12.22
C LEU A 35 9.02 -0.91 -12.38
N LEU A 36 9.60 -0.24 -11.37
CA LEU A 36 9.59 1.21 -11.24
C LEU A 36 10.96 1.91 -11.34
N ASP A 37 12.08 1.20 -11.49
CA ASP A 37 13.43 1.82 -11.48
C ASP A 37 13.63 2.98 -12.48
N ARG A 38 12.89 2.99 -13.59
CA ARG A 38 12.99 4.03 -14.63
C ARG A 38 12.07 5.23 -14.43
N PHE A 39 11.26 5.26 -13.36
CA PHE A 39 10.24 6.28 -13.13
C PHE A 39 10.52 7.05 -11.85
N ASP A 40 10.66 8.37 -11.94
CA ASP A 40 10.63 9.24 -10.74
C ASP A 40 9.19 9.51 -10.29
N TYR A 41 8.53 8.43 -9.87
CA TYR A 41 7.10 8.41 -9.58
C TYR A 41 6.72 9.19 -8.32
N ARG A 42 7.69 9.54 -7.46
CA ARG A 42 7.42 10.30 -6.22
C ARG A 42 6.75 11.63 -6.53
N SER A 43 7.19 12.31 -7.59
CA SER A 43 6.56 13.56 -8.04
C SER A 43 5.12 13.33 -8.52
N THR A 44 4.81 12.18 -9.10
CA THR A 44 3.45 11.83 -9.53
C THR A 44 2.54 11.49 -8.36
N VAL A 45 3.04 10.69 -7.40
CA VAL A 45 2.22 10.16 -6.30
C VAL A 45 2.10 11.16 -5.14
N LEU A 46 3.18 11.88 -4.79
CA LEU A 46 3.20 12.76 -3.62
C LEU A 46 2.69 14.19 -3.92
N HIS A 47 2.40 14.52 -5.18
CA HIS A 47 1.96 15.86 -5.56
C HIS A 47 0.47 16.11 -5.26
N SER A 48 -0.37 15.07 -5.24
CA SER A 48 -1.79 15.19 -4.87
C SER A 48 -2.15 14.23 -3.72
N GLY A 49 -3.01 14.70 -2.82
CA GLY A 49 -3.56 13.87 -1.75
C GLY A 49 -4.33 12.66 -2.29
N SER A 50 -5.05 12.81 -3.41
CA SER A 50 -5.83 11.74 -4.02
C SER A 50 -5.00 10.55 -4.49
N SER A 51 -3.81 10.80 -5.04
CA SER A 51 -2.90 9.72 -5.46
C SER A 51 -2.33 9.00 -4.25
N LEU A 52 -2.03 9.74 -3.18
CA LEU A 52 -1.57 9.17 -1.93
C LEU A 52 -2.66 8.32 -1.25
N GLU A 53 -3.90 8.80 -1.25
CA GLU A 53 -5.06 8.03 -0.77
C GLU A 53 -5.20 6.71 -1.53
N GLN A 54 -5.10 6.75 -2.86
CA GLN A 54 -5.26 5.55 -3.68
C GLN A 54 -4.18 4.49 -3.43
N VAL A 55 -2.90 4.88 -3.31
CA VAL A 55 -1.83 3.90 -3.04
C VAL A 55 -1.96 3.26 -1.66
N PHE A 56 -2.45 4.01 -0.66
CA PHE A 56 -2.72 3.43 0.66
C PHE A 56 -3.94 2.51 0.66
N ALA A 57 -5.00 2.87 -0.08
CA ALA A 57 -6.18 2.01 -0.22
C ALA A 57 -5.82 0.68 -0.89
N ILE A 58 -5.11 0.70 -2.02
CA ILE A 58 -4.66 -0.52 -2.70
C ILE A 58 -3.80 -1.37 -1.77
N TYR A 59 -2.83 -0.75 -1.09
CA TYR A 59 -1.98 -1.45 -0.15
C TYR A 59 -2.79 -2.14 0.95
N SER A 60 -3.68 -1.40 1.63
CA SER A 60 -4.44 -1.92 2.77
C SER A 60 -5.50 -2.94 2.36
N ASN A 61 -6.12 -2.78 1.20
CA ASN A 61 -7.16 -3.69 0.73
C ASN A 61 -6.54 -5.04 0.34
N VAL A 62 -5.37 -5.04 -0.31
CA VAL A 62 -4.66 -6.26 -0.73
C VAL A 62 -3.91 -6.94 0.42
N LEU A 63 -3.51 -6.20 1.46
CA LEU A 63 -2.75 -6.75 2.59
C LEU A 63 -3.57 -7.80 3.35
N GLN A 64 -3.09 -9.03 3.32
CA GLN A 64 -3.64 -10.15 4.06
C GLN A 64 -2.95 -10.26 5.42
N VAL A 65 -3.78 -10.37 6.44
CA VAL A 65 -3.38 -10.52 7.84
C VAL A 65 -4.10 -11.74 8.40
N ASP A 66 -3.37 -12.65 9.05
CA ASP A 66 -3.98 -13.81 9.68
C ASP A 66 -4.64 -13.49 11.03
N ALA A 67 -5.24 -14.50 11.66
CA ALA A 67 -5.93 -14.34 12.94
C ALA A 67 -5.00 -13.95 14.11
N ASP A 68 -3.70 -14.19 14.00
CA ASP A 68 -2.69 -13.82 15.00
C ASP A 68 -2.12 -12.41 14.74
N GLY A 69 -2.56 -11.75 13.67
CA GLY A 69 -2.11 -10.42 13.27
C GLY A 69 -0.83 -10.43 12.45
N MET A 70 -0.42 -11.56 11.87
CA MET A 70 0.77 -11.66 11.03
C MET A 70 0.45 -11.31 9.58
N VAL A 71 1.31 -10.55 8.92
CA VAL A 71 1.19 -10.17 7.53
C VAL A 71 1.67 -11.32 6.64
N LEU A 72 0.87 -11.66 5.62
CA LEU A 72 1.12 -12.84 4.78
C LEU A 72 1.67 -12.53 3.38
N ASN A 73 1.42 -11.33 2.85
CA ASN A 73 1.63 -11.01 1.43
C ASN A 73 2.07 -9.56 1.15
N ASP A 74 2.87 -8.95 2.03
CA ASP A 74 3.31 -7.55 1.87
C ASP A 74 4.00 -7.25 0.53
N GLY A 75 4.74 -8.21 -0.03
CA GLY A 75 5.34 -8.10 -1.36
C GLY A 75 4.30 -7.99 -2.48
N GLU A 76 3.23 -8.80 -2.43
CA GLU A 76 2.14 -8.72 -3.41
C GLU A 76 1.38 -7.40 -3.28
N ALA A 77 1.06 -6.98 -2.05
CA ALA A 77 0.40 -5.70 -1.80
C ALA A 77 1.23 -4.52 -2.35
N GLN A 78 2.56 -4.54 -2.17
CA GLN A 78 3.47 -3.56 -2.76
C GLN A 78 3.48 -3.61 -4.29
N TYR A 79 3.52 -4.82 -4.86
CA TYR A 79 3.51 -5.00 -6.32
C TYR A 79 2.22 -4.45 -6.94
N ARG A 80 1.06 -4.71 -6.34
CA ARG A 80 -0.23 -4.15 -6.79
C ARG A 80 -0.22 -2.62 -6.78
N VAL A 81 0.29 -2.00 -5.71
CA VAL A 81 0.50 -0.54 -5.69
C VAL A 81 1.44 -0.09 -6.81
N ALA A 82 2.55 -0.81 -7.01
CA ALA A 82 3.53 -0.46 -8.03
C ALA A 82 2.94 -0.50 -9.45
N GLN A 83 2.06 -1.47 -9.73
CA GLN A 83 1.34 -1.50 -11.00
C GLN A 83 0.45 -0.27 -11.20
N TRP A 84 -0.26 0.18 -10.16
CA TRP A 84 -1.06 1.40 -10.25
C TRP A 84 -0.18 2.63 -10.49
N VAL A 85 0.91 2.76 -9.75
CA VAL A 85 1.89 3.84 -9.91
C VAL A 85 2.46 3.85 -11.33
N ARG A 86 2.77 2.67 -11.90
CA ARG A 86 3.26 2.53 -13.27
C ARG A 86 2.26 3.08 -14.28
N VAL A 87 0.96 2.81 -14.13
CA VAL A 87 -0.11 3.39 -14.98
C VAL A 87 -0.11 4.92 -14.89
N CYS A 88 0.08 5.49 -13.70
CA CYS A 88 0.13 6.95 -13.53
C CYS A 88 1.33 7.57 -14.26
N CYS A 89 2.47 6.88 -14.32
CA CYS A 89 3.66 7.34 -15.03
C CYS A 89 3.62 7.07 -16.54
N ASP A 90 2.91 6.03 -16.97
CA ASP A 90 2.85 5.56 -18.35
C ASP A 90 1.47 4.99 -18.67
N PRO A 91 0.60 5.79 -19.31
CA PRO A 91 -0.76 5.37 -19.66
C PRO A 91 -0.83 4.18 -20.64
N SER A 92 0.29 3.79 -21.26
CA SER A 92 0.34 2.62 -22.14
C SER A 92 0.55 1.30 -21.39
N TYR A 93 1.01 1.37 -20.13
CA TYR A 93 1.17 0.19 -19.28
C TYR A 93 -0.18 -0.49 -19.03
N ARG A 94 -0.17 -1.83 -19.04
CA ARG A 94 -1.34 -2.66 -18.76
C ARG A 94 -1.08 -3.46 -17.49
N VAL A 95 -1.93 -3.26 -16.51
CA VAL A 95 -1.92 -3.99 -15.24
C VAL A 95 -2.31 -5.44 -15.52
N GLU A 96 -1.53 -6.38 -15.00
CA GLU A 96 -1.79 -7.82 -15.10
C GLU A 96 -1.54 -8.49 -13.73
N PRO A 97 -2.52 -9.22 -13.16
CA PRO A 97 -3.93 -9.25 -13.60
C PRO A 97 -4.56 -7.86 -13.49
N PRO A 98 -5.63 -7.53 -14.25
CA PRO A 98 -6.40 -6.30 -14.06
C PRO A 98 -6.77 -6.11 -12.58
N PHE A 99 -6.93 -4.85 -12.16
CA PHE A 99 -7.42 -4.58 -10.81
C PHE A 99 -8.86 -5.08 -10.66
N GLU A 100 -9.12 -5.80 -9.58
CA GLU A 100 -10.47 -6.02 -9.10
C GLU A 100 -10.98 -4.73 -8.45
N ASP A 101 -12.30 -4.49 -8.50
CA ASP A 101 -12.89 -3.25 -7.99
C ASP A 101 -12.55 -3.02 -6.50
N TRP A 102 -12.57 -4.10 -5.70
CA TRP A 102 -12.28 -4.06 -4.26
C TRP A 102 -10.83 -3.68 -3.94
N GLU A 103 -9.88 -3.95 -4.84
CA GLU A 103 -8.49 -3.52 -4.64
C GLU A 103 -8.39 -1.99 -4.67
N MET A 104 -9.30 -1.33 -5.40
CA MET A 104 -9.26 0.11 -5.66
C MET A 104 -10.22 0.92 -4.79
N GLU A 105 -11.11 0.26 -4.04
CA GLU A 105 -12.13 0.92 -3.21
C GLU A 105 -11.51 1.82 -2.12
N LEU A 106 -11.99 3.06 -2.07
CA LEU A 106 -11.68 3.99 -0.98
C LEU A 106 -12.73 3.84 0.14
N HIS A 107 -12.31 3.34 1.30
CA HIS A 107 -13.16 3.27 2.50
C HIS A 107 -13.00 4.55 3.35
N LEU A 108 -13.72 5.61 2.98
CA LEU A 108 -13.72 6.93 3.63
C LEU A 108 -14.83 7.11 4.67
#